data_AF-A0A6P1QVM0-F1
#
_entry.id   AF-A0A6P1QVM0-F1
#
_cell.length_a   1.000
_cell.length_b   1.000
_cell.length_c   1.000
_cell.angle_alpha   90.00
_cell.angle_beta   90.00
_cell.angle_gamma   90.00
#
_symmetry.space_group_name_H-M   'P 1'
#
loop_
_entity.id
_entity.type
_entity.pdbx_description
1 polymer ?
#
loop_
_entity_poly.entity_id
_entity_poly.type
_entity_poly.pdbx_seq_one_letter_code
_entity_poly.pdbx_strand_id
1 'polypeptide(L)'
;MAEIIENKKEFKVIKMSNVEVCSVFGGFGICDSCNRNSDEGYYVAVLNLWYCERCYQSFLETATNYPEDGNIEEMNFQNVLKHLELLKQ
;
A
#
# COMPACT_ATOMS: atom_id res chain seq x y z
N MET A 1 -3.37 11.80 -5.87
CA MET A 1 -3.49 10.71 -6.87
C MET A 1 -2.48 9.67 -6.50
N ALA A 2 -2.87 8.40 -6.58
CA ALA A 2 -1.99 7.30 -6.25
C ALA A 2 -0.71 7.30 -7.10
N GLU A 3 0.41 7.01 -6.44
CA GLU A 3 1.77 7.05 -7.01
C GLU A 3 2.52 5.77 -6.67
N ILE A 4 3.22 5.17 -7.64
CA ILE A 4 4.08 4.02 -7.40
C ILE A 4 5.38 4.52 -6.77
N ILE A 5 5.78 3.93 -5.64
CA ILE A 5 6.93 4.38 -4.85
C ILE A 5 8.08 3.39 -4.98
N GLU A 6 9.22 3.89 -5.48
CA GLU A 6 10.49 3.18 -5.41
C GLU A 6 11.08 3.25 -3.98
N ASN A 7 11.70 2.16 -3.54
CA ASN A 7 12.35 2.09 -2.24
C ASN A 7 13.57 1.18 -2.31
N LYS A 8 14.48 1.35 -1.34
CA LYS A 8 15.76 0.62 -1.30
C LYS A 8 15.62 -0.90 -1.09
N LYS A 9 14.44 -1.38 -0.71
CA LYS A 9 14.15 -2.80 -0.46
C LYS A 9 13.33 -3.44 -1.57
N GLU A 10 13.11 -2.71 -2.67
CA GLU A 10 12.47 -3.21 -3.89
C GLU A 10 11.04 -3.75 -3.70
N PHE A 11 10.36 -3.38 -2.60
CA PHE A 11 8.95 -3.70 -2.42
C PHE A 11 8.08 -2.93 -3.42
N LYS A 12 6.98 -3.54 -3.86
CA LYS A 12 5.96 -2.88 -4.67
C LYS A 12 5.01 -2.11 -3.76
N VAL A 13 5.16 -0.78 -3.75
CA VAL A 13 4.44 0.12 -2.86
C VAL A 13 3.69 1.17 -3.67
N ILE A 14 2.47 1.48 -3.25
CA ILE A 14 1.65 2.54 -3.84
C ILE A 14 1.34 3.56 -2.74
N LYS A 15 1.75 4.81 -2.92
CA LYS A 15 1.28 5.91 -2.08
C LYS A 15 -0.16 6.23 -2.47
N MET A 16 -1.06 6.27 -1.51
CA MET A 16 -2.50 6.47 -1.71
C MET A 16 -3.07 7.40 -0.64
N SER A 17 -4.06 8.20 -1.01
CA SER A 17 -4.91 8.93 -0.06
C SER A 17 -5.87 7.98 0.65
N ASN A 18 -6.36 8.37 1.82
CA ASN A 18 -7.39 7.61 2.53
C ASN A 18 -8.68 7.45 1.71
N VAL A 19 -9.05 8.43 0.89
CA VAL A 19 -10.22 8.36 -0.01
C VAL A 19 -10.02 7.29 -1.07
N GLU A 20 -8.83 7.21 -1.69
CA GLU A 20 -8.49 6.16 -2.64
C GLU A 20 -8.51 4.78 -1.95
N VAL A 21 -7.97 4.66 -0.74
CA VAL A 21 -8.02 3.42 0.05
C VAL A 21 -9.46 3.00 0.33
N CYS A 22 -10.31 3.90 0.82
CA CYS A 22 -11.73 3.63 1.04
C CYS A 22 -12.45 3.20 -0.25
N SER A 23 -12.06 3.77 -1.38
CA SER A 23 -12.69 3.49 -2.68
C SER A 23 -12.25 2.13 -3.25
N VAL A 24 -11.00 1.75 -3.03
CA VAL A 24 -10.43 0.48 -3.52
C VAL A 24 -10.81 -0.69 -2.61
N PHE A 25 -10.68 -0.52 -1.30
CA PHE A 25 -10.80 -1.61 -0.31
C PHE A 25 -12.09 -1.55 0.52
N GLY A 26 -12.85 -0.46 0.44
CA GLY A 26 -13.93 -0.16 1.39
C GLY A 26 -13.41 0.36 2.74
N GLY A 27 -14.29 0.40 3.73
CA GLY A 27 -13.93 0.78 5.09
C GLY A 27 -13.69 2.28 5.31
N PHE A 28 -12.77 2.61 6.22
CA PHE A 28 -12.58 3.98 6.75
C PHE A 28 -11.22 4.61 6.44
N GLY A 29 -10.33 3.93 5.69
CA GLY A 29 -9.03 4.50 5.30
C GLY A 29 -8.14 4.79 6.52
N ILE A 30 -8.09 3.85 7.45
CA ILE A 30 -7.31 3.93 8.70
C ILE A 30 -6.05 3.06 8.55
N CYS A 31 -4.95 3.47 9.16
CA CYS A 31 -3.70 2.70 9.12
C CYS A 31 -3.88 1.31 9.75
N ASP A 32 -3.60 0.25 8.98
CA ASP A 32 -3.79 -1.15 9.39
C ASP A 32 -2.82 -1.59 10.51
N SER A 33 -1.75 -0.84 10.76
CA SER A 33 -0.78 -1.15 11.80
C SER A 33 -1.09 -0.46 13.14
N CYS A 34 -1.44 0.82 13.12
CA CYS A 34 -1.59 1.61 14.35
C CYS A 34 -3.01 2.12 14.63
N ASN A 35 -3.98 1.83 13.75
CA ASN A 35 -5.38 2.22 13.87
C ASN A 35 -5.62 3.74 14.02
N ARG A 36 -4.66 4.57 13.61
CA ARG A 36 -4.82 6.03 13.55
C ARG A 36 -5.21 6.46 12.14
N ASN A 37 -6.01 7.52 12.08
CA ASN A 37 -6.35 8.19 10.83
C ASN A 37 -5.09 8.82 10.22
N SER A 38 -5.07 8.83 8.88
CA SER A 38 -4.06 9.52 8.08
C SER A 38 -4.74 9.96 6.78
N ASP A 39 -4.40 11.12 6.24
CA ASP A 39 -4.95 11.57 4.95
C ASP A 39 -4.28 10.86 3.77
N GLU A 40 -3.02 10.46 3.94
CA GLU A 40 -2.23 9.70 2.98
C GLU A 40 -1.42 8.60 3.68
N GLY A 41 -1.01 7.60 2.90
CA GLY A 41 -0.22 6.48 3.37
C GLY A 41 0.27 5.61 2.22
N TYR A 42 0.79 4.45 2.56
CA TYR A 42 1.52 3.55 1.68
C TYR A 42 0.89 2.18 1.74
N TYR A 43 0.31 1.75 0.63
CA TYR A 43 -0.13 0.38 0.43
C TYR A 43 1.09 -0.49 0.10
N VAL A 44 1.34 -1.48 0.95
CA VAL A 44 2.44 -2.43 0.84
C VAL A 44 1.88 -3.74 0.26
N ALA A 45 2.14 -3.99 -1.02
CA ALA A 45 1.47 -5.06 -1.76
C ALA A 45 1.76 -6.46 -1.20
N VAL A 46 2.98 -6.71 -0.71
CA VAL A 46 3.35 -8.01 -0.15
C VAL A 46 2.55 -8.36 1.12
N LEU A 47 2.15 -7.35 1.88
CA LEU A 47 1.30 -7.53 3.07
C LEU A 47 -0.19 -7.42 2.77
N ASN A 48 -0.55 -6.81 1.64
CA ASN A 48 -1.90 -6.37 1.33
C ASN A 48 -2.48 -5.43 2.43
N LEU A 49 -1.64 -4.54 2.96
CA LEU A 49 -2.00 -3.59 4.03
C LEU A 49 -1.61 -2.16 3.66
N TRP A 50 -2.36 -1.19 4.17
CA TRP A 50 -2.09 0.24 4.03
C TRP A 50 -1.62 0.87 5.34
N TYR A 51 -0.44 1.48 5.29
CA TYR A 51 0.23 2.08 6.44
C TYR A 51 0.31 3.60 6.32
N CYS A 52 0.03 4.31 7.41
CA CYS A 52 0.45 5.71 7.51
C CYS A 52 1.98 5.82 7.44
N GLU A 53 2.50 7.01 7.14
CA GLU A 53 3.93 7.24 6.89
C GLU A 53 4.84 6.67 7.99
N ARG A 54 4.51 6.91 9.26
CA ARG A 54 5.30 6.38 10.38
C ARG A 54 5.38 4.84 10.38
N CYS A 55 4.27 4.17 10.13
CA CYS A 55 4.22 2.70 10.10
C CYS A 55 4.93 2.15 8.86
N TYR A 56 4.85 2.84 7.73
CA TYR A 56 5.59 2.49 6.53
C TYR A 56 7.10 2.60 6.70
N GLN A 57 7.59 3.70 7.31
CA GLN A 57 9.02 3.84 7.59
C GLN A 57 9.52 2.75 8.54
N SER A 58 8.76 2.46 9.59
CA SER A 58 9.09 1.35 10.51
C SER A 58 9.12 0.00 9.80
N PHE A 59 8.18 -0.26 8.86
CA PHE A 59 8.20 -1.44 8.02
C PHE A 59 9.46 -1.47 7.16
N LEU A 60 9.79 -0.38 6.45
CA LEU A 60 10.97 -0.31 5.61
C LEU A 60 12.28 -0.45 6.39
N GLU A 61 12.35 -0.04 7.65
CA GLU A 61 13.54 -0.25 8.48
C GLU A 61 13.79 -1.74 8.75
N THR A 62 12.75 -2.49 9.12
CA THR A 62 12.91 -3.86 9.65
C THR A 62 12.60 -4.98 8.66
N ALA A 63 11.81 -4.72 7.61
CA ALA A 63 11.35 -5.77 6.70
C ALA A 63 12.47 -6.34 5.83
N THR A 64 12.41 -7.63 5.53
CA THR A 64 13.27 -8.28 4.54
C THR A 64 12.41 -8.65 3.34
N ASN A 65 12.87 -8.32 2.13
CA ASN A 65 12.20 -8.72 0.91
C ASN A 65 12.60 -10.17 0.58
N TYR A 66 11.61 -11.07 0.56
CA TYR A 66 11.79 -12.49 0.28
C TYR A 66 11.28 -12.80 -1.14
N PRO A 67 12.13 -13.31 -2.05
CA PRO A 67 11.71 -13.64 -3.41
C PRO A 67 10.51 -14.59 -3.49
N GLU A 68 10.32 -15.44 -2.49
CA GLU A 68 9.21 -16.38 -2.38
C GLU A 68 7.85 -15.68 -2.32
N ASP A 69 7.80 -14.45 -1.81
CA ASP A 69 6.59 -13.64 -1.71
C ASP A 69 6.29 -12.85 -3.00
N GLY A 70 7.19 -12.88 -4.00
CA GLY A 70 7.06 -12.07 -5.21
C GLY A 70 5.78 -12.31 -6.00
N ASN A 71 5.28 -13.56 -6.02
CA ASN A 71 4.03 -13.90 -6.71
C ASN A 71 2.80 -13.27 -6.05
N ILE A 72 2.72 -13.30 -4.71
CA ILE A 72 1.60 -12.72 -3.97
C ILE A 72 1.67 -11.19 -4.00
N GLU A 73 2.87 -10.63 -3.88
CA GLU A 73 3.11 -9.20 -3.99
C GLU A 73 2.67 -8.66 -5.37
N GLU A 74 3.06 -9.31 -6.46
CA GLU A 74 2.68 -8.89 -7.81
C GLU A 74 1.16 -8.99 -8.04
N MET A 75 0.53 -10.08 -7.61
CA MET A 75 -0.92 -10.25 -7.74
C MET A 75 -1.69 -9.13 -7.02
N ASN A 76 -1.30 -8.84 -5.77
CA ASN A 76 -1.90 -7.77 -4.98
C ASN A 76 -1.69 -6.39 -5.62
N PHE A 77 -0.46 -6.11 -6.05
CA PHE A 77 -0.10 -4.85 -6.71
C PHE A 77 -0.93 -4.59 -7.97
N GLN A 78 -1.02 -5.58 -8.88
CA GLN A 78 -1.79 -5.46 -10.12
C GLN A 78 -3.29 -5.29 -9.87
N ASN A 79 -3.83 -6.00 -8.89
CA ASN A 79 -5.24 -5.86 -8.52
C ASN A 79 -5.55 -4.43 -8.07
N VAL A 80 -4.71 -3.85 -7.20
CA VAL A 80 -4.91 -2.48 -6.71
C VAL A 80 -4.76 -1.44 -7.82
N LEU A 81 -3.76 -1.60 -8.71
CA LEU A 81 -3.60 -0.72 -9.87
C LEU A 81 -4.86 -0.73 -10.77
N LYS A 82 -5.39 -1.91 -11.06
CA LYS A 82 -6.62 -2.05 -11.84
C LYS A 82 -7.80 -1.31 -11.20
N HIS A 83 -7.97 -1.41 -9.88
CA HIS A 83 -9.03 -0.68 -9.18
C HIS A 83 -8.81 0.83 -9.23
N LEU A 84 -7.56 1.29 -9.06
CA LEU A 84 -7.22 2.71 -9.15
C LEU A 84 -7.44 3.28 -10.56
N GLU A 85 -7.23 2.50 -11.61
CA GLU A 85 -7.53 2.89 -13.00
C GLU A 85 -9.03 3.05 -13.23
N LEU A 86 -9.86 2.20 -12.63
CA LEU A 86 -11.32 2.30 -12.71
C LEU A 86 -11.86 3.54 -12.00
N LEU A 87 -11.19 4.04 -10.95
CA LEU A 87 -11.59 5.27 -10.25
C LEU A 87 -11.29 6.56 -11.03
N LYS A 88 -10.48 6.48 -12.09
CA LYS A 88 -10.12 7.61 -12.94
C LYS A 88 -11.08 7.81 -14.12
N GLN A 89 -12.03 6.90 -14.32
CA GLN A 89 -13.06 6.94 -15.37
C GLN A 89 -14.31 7.66 -14.88
#